data_AF-A0A9W4JSB9-F1
#
_entry.id   AF-A0A9W4JSB9-F1
#
_cell.length_a   1.000
_cell.length_b   1.000
_cell.length_c   1.000
_cell.angle_alpha   90.00
_cell.angle_beta   90.00
_cell.angle_gamma   90.00
#
_symmetry.space_group_name_H-M   'P 1'
#
loop_
_entity.id
_entity.type
_entity.pdbx_description
1 polymer ?
#
loop_
_entity_poly.entity_id
_entity_poly.type
_entity_poly.pdbx_seq_one_letter_code
_entity_poly.pdbx_strand_id
1 'polypeptide(L)'
;MSVWNPDNIRDVAESVGILNLNHDVTENLARDVEYRVAQVLEEALKSMRHGKRTVLTTQDIALALRNLDVEPLYGYDSTRPLRFGEASLGPGQPLFYVEDEEVDFEKLINAPLPKVPREVSFTAHWLAVEGVQPSIPQNPTAADSRNLELVSKGPNANSTLAAMSGSGDVAVKPLVKHVLSRELQLYFEKVCSAFLDETSEDYRTSGYSSLREDPGLHQLVPYFVQFIAEKVTHSLKNVFVLTQVMHMAEALVQNQSLYVDPYVASLVPSILTCLIGRQLGGNSDFEEQFALRDMASSLLSLIAQKYSHSSHMLKPRLVRSCLKSFLDPSKPFGAHYGAVIGLQSIGGSDVVRILVIPNLSEYSKLLSDGLDDSARRPAAERVLNALLAVLASLRNYKHAVTNGHSVTEDVRSQLIEKVGELFAAKIVEAGEVQLAHVILES
;
A
#
# COMPACT_ATOMS: atom_id res chain seq x y z
N MET A 1 24.66 25.31 48.33
CA MET A 1 24.61 24.17 49.27
C MET A 1 24.45 22.94 48.43
N SER A 2 25.30 21.93 48.65
CA SER A 2 25.17 20.60 48.01
C SER A 2 23.88 19.94 48.48
N VAL A 3 23.20 19.20 47.62
CA VAL A 3 22.03 18.40 48.01
C VAL A 3 22.45 17.13 48.76
N TRP A 4 23.68 16.67 48.56
CA TRP A 4 24.26 15.53 49.26
C TRP A 4 24.52 15.84 50.75
N ASN A 5 24.02 14.98 51.64
CA ASN A 5 24.19 15.16 53.09
C ASN A 5 25.67 14.95 53.48
N PRO A 6 26.34 15.94 54.10
CA PRO A 6 27.71 15.77 54.58
C PRO A 6 27.87 14.70 55.67
N ASP A 7 26.81 14.36 56.41
CA ASP A 7 26.88 13.30 57.43
C ASP A 7 27.26 11.94 56.81
N ASN A 8 26.77 11.63 55.59
CA ASN A 8 27.11 10.40 54.88
C ASN A 8 28.63 10.23 54.66
N ILE A 9 29.37 11.34 54.54
CA ILE A 9 30.82 11.30 54.37
C ILE A 9 31.52 10.98 55.68
N ARG A 10 30.97 11.46 56.81
CA ARG A 10 31.48 11.13 58.14
C ARG A 10 31.28 9.65 58.43
N ASP A 11 30.11 9.10 58.10
CA ASP A 11 29.83 7.66 58.26
C ASP A 11 30.84 6.80 57.49
N VAL A 12 31.15 7.18 56.24
CA VAL A 12 32.17 6.49 55.44
C VAL A 12 33.57 6.66 56.04
N ALA A 13 33.92 7.85 56.54
CA ALA A 13 35.21 8.08 57.19
C ALA A 13 35.38 7.26 58.47
N GLU A 14 34.34 7.14 59.29
CA GLU A 14 34.30 6.30 60.48
C GLU A 14 34.42 4.81 60.15
N SER A 15 33.80 4.35 59.04
CA SER A 15 33.94 2.96 58.57
C SER A 15 35.39 2.58 58.21
N VAL A 16 36.21 3.56 57.81
CA VAL A 16 37.64 3.41 57.52
C VAL A 16 38.50 3.59 58.79
N GLY A 17 37.91 4.04 59.90
CA GLY A 17 38.58 4.26 61.19
C GLY A 17 39.06 5.69 61.44
N ILE A 18 38.60 6.68 60.67
CA ILE A 18 38.93 8.10 60.85
C ILE A 18 37.85 8.76 61.71
N LEU A 19 38.17 9.06 62.96
CA LEU A 19 37.19 9.57 63.95
C LEU A 19 36.88 11.07 63.86
N ASN A 20 37.83 11.89 63.39
CA ASN A 20 37.69 13.35 63.38
C ASN A 20 38.05 13.92 62.00
N LEU A 21 37.03 14.32 61.22
CA LEU A 21 37.20 14.99 59.93
C LEU A 21 36.84 16.48 60.05
N ASN A 22 37.66 17.37 59.48
CA ASN A 22 37.36 18.80 59.47
C ASN A 22 36.06 19.08 58.67
N HIS A 23 35.28 20.06 59.12
CA HIS A 23 34.01 20.43 58.50
C HIS A 23 34.19 20.88 57.05
N ASP A 24 35.21 21.69 56.77
CA ASP A 24 35.49 22.20 55.42
C ASP A 24 35.84 21.06 54.44
N VAL A 25 36.50 20.01 54.92
CA VAL A 25 36.83 18.83 54.10
C VAL A 25 35.57 18.04 53.78
N THR A 26 34.69 17.88 54.78
CA THR A 26 33.42 17.17 54.63
C THR A 26 32.52 17.87 53.60
N GLU A 27 32.39 19.20 53.68
CA GLU A 27 31.58 19.96 52.73
C GLU A 27 32.12 19.93 51.30
N ASN A 28 33.43 20.09 51.12
CA ASN A 28 34.02 20.10 49.79
C ASN A 28 33.97 18.72 49.13
N LEU A 29 34.17 17.65 49.92
CA LEU A 29 34.03 16.29 49.42
C LEU A 29 32.58 15.96 49.05
N ALA A 30 31.59 16.47 49.80
CA ALA A 30 30.16 16.31 49.43
C ALA A 30 29.85 16.93 48.07
N ARG A 31 30.39 18.12 47.80
CA ARG A 31 30.22 18.81 46.51
C ARG A 31 30.88 18.05 45.36
N ASP A 32 32.07 17.47 45.59
CA ASP A 32 32.74 16.66 44.57
C ASP A 32 31.98 15.36 44.28
N VAL A 33 31.50 14.65 45.31
CA VAL A 33 30.67 13.44 45.15
C VAL A 33 29.40 13.75 44.35
N GLU A 34 28.70 14.84 44.68
CA GLU A 34 27.51 15.27 43.94
C GLU A 34 27.83 15.52 42.46
N TYR A 35 28.95 16.21 42.17
CA TYR A 35 29.40 16.45 40.81
C TYR A 35 29.71 15.14 40.05
N ARG A 36 30.37 14.17 40.70
CA ARG A 36 30.66 12.87 40.08
C ARG A 36 29.40 12.06 39.80
N VAL A 37 28.42 12.06 40.71
CA VAL A 37 27.12 11.42 40.50
C VAL A 37 26.40 12.06 39.31
N ALA A 38 26.38 13.39 39.23
CA ALA A 38 25.80 14.09 38.09
C ALA A 38 26.50 13.73 36.77
N GLN A 39 27.83 13.66 36.76
CA GLN A 39 28.62 13.27 35.59
C GLN A 39 28.25 11.85 35.09
N VAL A 40 28.12 10.88 35.99
CA VAL A 40 27.69 9.51 35.64
C VAL A 40 26.26 9.52 35.09
N LEU A 41 25.35 10.28 35.70
CA LEU A 41 23.96 10.39 35.23
C LEU A 41 23.86 11.01 33.84
N GLU A 42 24.65 12.04 33.54
CA GLU A 42 24.66 12.65 32.21
C GLU A 42 25.11 11.66 31.12
N GLU A 43 26.17 10.89 31.37
CA GLU A 43 26.62 9.83 30.45
C GLU A 43 25.60 8.70 30.31
N ALA A 44 24.94 8.32 31.41
CA ALA A 44 23.89 7.31 31.38
C ALA A 44 22.67 7.77 30.59
N LEU A 45 22.28 9.05 30.72
CA LEU A 45 21.19 9.66 29.94
C LEU A 45 21.51 9.70 28.44
N LYS A 46 22.78 9.93 28.05
CA LYS A 46 23.20 9.81 26.64
C LYS A 46 22.96 8.38 26.14
N SER A 47 23.41 7.39 26.90
CA SER A 47 23.22 5.96 26.57
C SER A 47 21.72 5.60 26.44
N MET A 48 20.88 6.06 27.37
CA MET A 48 19.43 5.87 27.34
C MET A 48 18.80 6.46 26.07
N ARG A 49 19.17 7.71 25.72
CA ARG A 49 18.68 8.40 24.52
C ARG A 49 19.14 7.71 23.24
N HIS A 50 20.39 7.25 23.18
CA HIS A 50 20.90 6.45 22.07
C HIS A 50 20.18 5.11 21.95
N GLY A 51 19.75 4.53 23.06
CA GLY A 51 18.87 3.36 23.11
C GLY A 51 17.41 3.61 22.74
N LYS A 52 17.02 4.86 22.42
CA LYS A 52 15.64 5.28 22.11
C LYS A 52 14.62 4.91 23.21
N ARG A 53 15.07 4.87 24.47
CA ARG A 53 14.25 4.60 25.65
C ARG A 53 13.99 5.89 26.43
N THR A 54 12.91 5.89 27.21
CA THR A 54 12.55 7.01 28.12
C THR A 54 12.78 6.67 29.59
N VAL A 55 13.11 5.41 29.90
CA VAL A 55 13.38 4.91 31.24
C VAL A 55 14.85 4.56 31.33
N LEU A 56 15.54 5.11 32.33
CA LEU A 56 16.95 4.81 32.62
C LEU A 56 17.04 3.43 33.28
N THR A 57 17.89 2.57 32.73
CA THR A 57 18.12 1.21 33.25
C THR A 57 19.49 1.08 33.91
N THR A 58 19.69 0.05 34.74
CA THR A 58 20.98 -0.23 35.38
C THR A 58 22.10 -0.45 34.36
N GLN A 59 21.77 -1.00 33.20
CA GLN A 59 22.69 -1.17 32.08
C GLN A 59 23.21 0.16 31.51
N ASP A 60 22.38 1.21 31.49
CA ASP A 60 22.80 2.54 31.01
C ASP A 60 23.85 3.14 31.96
N ILE A 61 23.69 2.93 33.28
CA ILE A 61 24.66 3.35 34.30
C ILE A 61 25.94 2.52 34.20
N ALA A 62 25.84 1.20 34.02
CA ALA A 62 27.01 0.33 33.86
C ALA A 62 27.85 0.72 32.63
N LEU A 63 27.21 1.11 31.53
CA LEU A 63 27.89 1.65 30.35
C LEU A 63 28.52 3.02 30.62
N ALA A 64 27.84 3.89 31.38
CA ALA A 64 28.38 5.18 31.78
C ALA A 64 29.64 5.04 32.66
N LEU A 65 29.62 4.13 33.63
CA LEU A 65 30.78 3.84 34.48
C LEU A 65 31.97 3.35 33.64
N ARG A 66 31.72 2.45 32.68
CA ARG A 66 32.74 1.98 31.74
C ARG A 66 33.32 3.10 30.89
N ASN A 67 32.49 4.04 30.42
CA ASN A 67 32.93 5.17 29.60
C ASN A 67 33.75 6.20 30.40
N LEU A 68 33.49 6.29 31.71
CA LEU A 68 34.20 7.18 32.64
C LEU A 68 35.41 6.49 33.28
N ASP A 69 35.77 5.28 32.82
CA ASP A 69 36.86 4.45 33.37
C ASP A 69 36.73 4.18 34.88
N VAL A 70 35.48 4.10 35.37
CA VAL A 70 35.16 3.73 36.75
C VAL A 70 35.00 2.21 36.85
N GLU A 71 35.41 1.65 37.98
CA GLU A 71 35.26 0.22 38.27
C GLU A 71 33.79 -0.23 38.15
N PRO A 72 33.54 -1.41 37.52
CA PRO A 72 32.18 -1.88 37.31
C PRO A 72 31.52 -2.34 38.60
N LEU A 73 30.28 -1.90 38.82
CA LEU A 73 29.44 -2.34 39.93
C LEU A 73 28.63 -3.59 39.56
N TYR A 74 28.91 -4.71 40.23
CA TYR A 74 28.23 -5.99 40.02
C TYR A 74 27.05 -6.18 40.97
N GLY A 75 26.10 -7.07 40.61
CA GLY A 75 24.97 -7.46 41.48
C GLY A 75 23.64 -6.74 41.22
N TYR A 76 23.58 -5.82 40.25
CA TYR A 76 22.40 -5.00 39.95
C TYR A 76 21.58 -5.45 38.72
N ASP A 77 21.80 -6.68 38.24
CA ASP A 77 21.06 -7.25 37.09
C ASP A 77 19.91 -8.19 37.55
N SER A 78 19.67 -8.27 38.86
CA SER A 78 18.62 -9.10 39.44
C SER A 78 17.24 -8.55 39.11
N THR A 79 16.31 -9.43 38.73
CA THR A 79 14.89 -9.09 38.52
C THR A 79 14.14 -8.87 39.83
N ARG A 80 14.79 -9.09 40.99
CA ARG A 80 14.17 -8.86 42.30
C ARG A 80 14.29 -7.37 42.67
N PRO A 81 13.18 -6.71 43.03
CA PRO A 81 13.25 -5.33 43.50
C PRO A 81 14.01 -5.26 44.83
N LEU A 82 14.86 -4.24 44.97
CA LEU A 82 15.56 -3.95 46.23
C LEU A 82 14.53 -3.56 47.31
N ARG A 83 14.63 -4.18 48.49
CA ARG A 83 13.85 -3.83 49.67
C ARG A 83 14.77 -3.16 50.69
N PHE A 84 14.40 -1.96 51.09
CA PHE A 84 15.12 -1.20 52.12
C PHE A 84 14.40 -1.38 53.45
N GLY A 85 15.08 -1.99 54.41
CA GLY A 85 14.65 -2.09 55.80
C GLY A 85 15.12 -0.86 56.59
N GLU A 86 14.31 -0.41 57.54
CA GLU A 86 14.67 0.68 58.46
C GLU A 86 15.04 0.07 59.83
N ALA A 87 16.23 0.38 60.32
CA ALA A 87 16.68 0.03 61.66
C ALA A 87 16.89 1.30 62.49
N SER A 88 16.20 1.40 63.62
CA SER A 88 16.37 2.49 64.58
C SER A 88 17.32 2.08 65.70
N LEU A 89 18.57 2.53 65.61
CA LEU A 89 19.58 2.32 66.65
C LEU A 89 19.54 3.49 67.66
N GLY A 90 18.62 3.44 68.62
CA GLY A 90 18.52 4.44 69.69
C GLY A 90 17.94 5.80 69.27
N PRO A 91 18.14 6.87 70.07
CA PRO A 91 17.61 8.21 69.78
C PRO A 91 18.47 8.96 68.74
N GLY A 92 18.71 8.32 67.59
CA GLY A 92 19.54 8.82 66.49
C GLY A 92 18.82 8.84 65.13
N GLN A 93 19.55 9.23 64.09
CA GLN A 93 19.06 9.23 62.70
C GLN A 93 18.69 7.80 62.25
N PRO A 94 17.64 7.63 61.41
CA PRO A 94 17.22 6.31 60.93
C PRO A 94 18.27 5.71 59.98
N LEU A 95 18.69 4.47 60.23
CA LEU A 95 19.61 3.74 59.37
C LEU A 95 18.82 2.85 58.41
N PHE A 96 19.09 2.98 57.11
CA PHE A 96 18.52 2.11 56.09
C PHE A 96 19.52 1.05 55.68
N TYR A 97 19.07 -0.19 55.58
CA TYR A 97 19.87 -1.30 55.08
C TYR A 97 19.11 -2.05 53.99
N VAL A 98 19.85 -2.72 53.10
CA VAL A 98 19.25 -3.59 52.08
C VAL A 98 18.98 -4.93 52.73
N GLU A 99 17.72 -5.36 52.74
CA GLU A 99 17.36 -6.69 53.21
C GLU A 99 17.88 -7.75 52.23
N ASP A 100 18.74 -8.65 52.72
CA ASP A 100 19.24 -9.80 51.96
C ASP A 100 18.70 -11.10 52.57
N GLU A 101 17.86 -11.80 51.83
CA GLU A 101 17.26 -13.07 52.26
C GLU A 101 18.13 -14.22 51.74
N GLU A 102 18.72 -14.98 52.67
CA GLU A 102 19.48 -16.18 52.33
C GLU A 102 18.58 -17.22 51.65
N VAL A 103 18.98 -17.69 50.47
CA VAL A 103 18.23 -18.69 49.70
C VAL A 103 19.01 -20.00 49.66
N ASP A 104 18.33 -21.10 49.96
CA ASP A 104 18.88 -22.44 49.82
C ASP A 104 19.19 -22.80 48.35
N PHE A 105 20.38 -23.37 48.11
CA PHE A 105 20.83 -23.75 46.79
C PHE A 105 19.95 -24.82 46.14
N GLU A 106 19.42 -25.76 46.92
CA GLU A 106 18.54 -26.80 46.37
C GLU A 106 17.26 -26.19 45.78
N LYS A 107 16.75 -25.12 46.39
CA LYS A 107 15.58 -24.39 45.91
C LYS A 107 15.87 -23.62 44.64
N LEU A 108 17.08 -23.09 44.48
CA LEU A 108 17.51 -22.38 43.28
C LEU A 108 17.72 -23.36 42.10
N ILE A 109 18.36 -24.50 42.35
CA ILE A 109 18.64 -25.51 41.31
C ILE A 109 17.35 -26.12 40.77
N ASN A 110 16.37 -26.36 41.64
CA ASN A 110 15.08 -26.93 41.27
C ASN A 110 14.08 -25.87 40.75
N ALA A 111 14.48 -24.61 40.62
CA ALA A 111 13.62 -23.55 40.12
C ALA A 111 13.32 -23.76 38.62
N PRO A 112 12.06 -23.58 38.17
CA PRO A 112 11.73 -23.73 36.75
C PRO A 112 12.37 -22.63 35.91
N LEU A 113 12.74 -22.99 34.69
CA LEU A 113 13.28 -22.04 33.71
C LEU A 113 12.24 -20.96 33.35
N PRO A 114 12.68 -19.71 33.12
CA PRO A 114 11.78 -18.63 32.72
C PRO A 114 11.22 -18.88 31.31
N LYS A 115 10.05 -18.30 31.04
CA LYS A 115 9.42 -18.37 29.71
C LYS A 115 10.15 -17.43 28.74
N VAL A 116 10.48 -17.94 27.55
CA VAL A 116 11.13 -17.16 26.50
C VAL A 116 10.07 -16.41 25.68
N PRO A 117 10.21 -15.09 25.46
CA PRO A 117 9.34 -14.33 24.54
C PRO A 117 9.44 -14.82 23.09
N ARG A 118 8.47 -14.44 22.26
CA ARG A 118 8.56 -14.68 20.81
C ARG A 118 9.65 -13.83 20.18
N GLU A 119 10.18 -14.30 19.06
CA GLU A 119 11.12 -13.53 18.24
C GLU A 119 10.48 -12.24 17.72
N VAL A 120 11.32 -11.24 17.43
CA VAL A 120 10.88 -9.92 16.98
C VAL A 120 10.31 -10.03 15.56
N SER A 121 9.04 -9.68 15.41
CA SER A 121 8.35 -9.55 14.13
C SER A 121 7.74 -8.16 13.98
N PHE A 122 7.58 -7.67 12.75
CA PHE A 122 6.89 -6.41 12.49
C PHE A 122 5.50 -6.64 11.89
N THR A 123 4.57 -5.73 12.16
CA THR A 123 3.23 -5.71 11.57
C THR A 123 2.97 -4.33 11.00
N ALA A 124 2.83 -4.22 9.68
CA ALA A 124 2.56 -2.97 9.00
C ALA A 124 1.06 -2.69 8.92
N HIS A 125 0.67 -1.43 9.07
CA HIS A 125 -0.69 -0.94 8.85
C HIS A 125 -0.64 0.51 8.35
N TRP A 126 -1.74 0.97 7.76
CA TRP A 126 -1.87 2.36 7.32
C TRP A 126 -2.16 3.29 8.49
N LEU A 127 -1.18 4.13 8.84
CA LEU A 127 -1.35 5.17 9.86
C LEU A 127 -2.20 6.34 9.33
N ALA A 128 -2.01 6.72 8.07
CA ALA A 128 -2.75 7.79 7.41
C ALA A 128 -2.89 7.52 5.91
N VAL A 129 -4.01 7.96 5.35
CA VAL A 129 -4.29 8.00 3.90
C VAL A 129 -4.78 9.41 3.61
N GLU A 130 -4.13 10.13 2.68
CA GLU A 130 -4.46 11.54 2.36
C GLU A 130 -4.44 12.46 3.60
N GLY A 131 -3.53 12.21 4.54
CA GLY A 131 -3.42 12.97 5.80
C GLY A 131 -4.55 12.69 6.81
N VAL A 132 -5.47 11.77 6.51
CA VAL A 132 -6.53 11.33 7.43
C VAL A 132 -6.19 9.95 7.99
N GLN A 133 -6.27 9.82 9.31
CA GLN A 133 -6.05 8.54 9.99
C GLN A 133 -7.28 7.63 9.81
N PRO A 134 -7.13 6.43 9.23
CA PRO A 134 -8.24 5.50 9.10
C PRO A 134 -8.59 4.88 10.46
N SER A 135 -9.89 4.63 10.68
CA SER A 135 -10.41 4.01 11.91
C SER A 135 -10.21 2.49 11.90
N ILE A 136 -8.95 2.05 11.99
CA ILE A 136 -8.57 0.64 12.16
C ILE A 136 -8.21 0.36 13.62
N PRO A 137 -8.33 -0.88 14.12
CA PRO A 137 -8.05 -1.22 15.52
C PRO A 137 -6.63 -0.85 16.00
N GLN A 138 -5.67 -0.77 15.08
CA GLN A 138 -4.28 -0.42 15.37
C GLN A 138 -4.06 1.08 15.56
N ASN A 139 -4.97 1.92 15.07
CA ASN A 139 -4.87 3.37 15.15
C ASN A 139 -5.58 3.89 16.41
N PRO A 140 -5.00 4.88 17.13
CA PRO A 140 -5.66 5.51 18.26
C PRO A 140 -6.99 6.14 17.85
N THR A 141 -7.98 6.02 18.72
CA THR A 141 -9.24 6.73 18.59
C THR A 141 -9.14 8.11 19.22
N ALA A 142 -10.04 9.03 18.85
CA ALA A 142 -10.13 10.35 19.48
C ALA A 142 -10.38 10.29 21.01
N ALA A 143 -10.86 9.16 21.54
CA ALA A 143 -10.99 8.94 22.97
C ALA A 143 -9.62 8.67 23.63
N ASP A 144 -8.74 7.93 22.96
CA ASP A 144 -7.40 7.59 23.47
C ASP A 144 -6.50 8.83 23.54
N SER A 145 -6.64 9.75 22.58
CA SER A 145 -5.87 11.00 22.53
C SER A 145 -6.09 11.89 23.75
N ARG A 146 -7.32 11.93 24.30
CA ARG A 146 -7.65 12.75 25.48
C ARG A 146 -6.92 12.29 26.75
N ASN A 147 -6.59 11.01 26.87
CA ASN A 147 -5.81 10.48 27.99
C ASN A 147 -4.29 10.74 27.83
N LEU A 148 -3.84 11.02 26.61
CA LEU A 148 -2.43 11.30 26.30
C LEU A 148 -2.05 12.79 26.38
N GLU A 149 -3.03 13.70 26.39
CA GLU A 149 -2.84 15.16 26.39
C GLU A 149 -2.18 15.73 27.67
N LEU A 150 -2.01 14.94 28.73
CA LEU A 150 -1.21 15.33 29.91
C LEU A 150 0.31 15.38 29.62
N VAL A 151 0.75 14.86 28.47
CA VAL A 151 2.13 14.98 27.99
C VAL A 151 2.12 15.75 26.68
N SER A 152 2.55 17.01 26.70
CA SER A 152 2.56 17.89 25.53
C SER A 152 3.41 17.30 24.40
N LYS A 153 2.78 17.04 23.24
CA LYS A 153 3.48 16.62 22.02
C LYS A 153 3.41 17.74 20.97
N GLY A 154 4.39 18.63 21.01
CA GLY A 154 4.73 19.55 19.93
C GLY A 154 3.87 20.82 19.78
N PRO A 155 4.31 21.80 18.97
CA PRO A 155 3.77 23.17 18.97
C PRO A 155 2.33 23.31 18.43
N ASN A 156 1.81 22.30 17.72
CA ASN A 156 0.53 22.37 17.01
C ASN A 156 -0.57 21.46 17.58
N ALA A 157 -0.35 20.84 18.75
CA ALA A 157 -1.28 19.85 19.32
C ALA A 157 -2.31 20.42 20.31
N ASN A 158 -2.23 21.69 20.69
CA ASN A 158 -3.10 22.23 21.73
C ASN A 158 -4.37 22.88 21.16
N SER A 159 -5.35 22.07 20.76
CA SER A 159 -6.74 22.55 20.63
C SER A 159 -7.37 22.93 21.98
N THR A 160 -6.77 22.48 23.08
CA THR A 160 -7.27 22.66 24.46
C THR A 160 -7.05 24.06 25.04
N LEU A 161 -6.13 24.87 24.48
CA LEU A 161 -5.98 26.28 24.89
C LEU A 161 -7.17 27.15 24.46
N ALA A 162 -7.87 26.79 23.38
CA ALA A 162 -9.06 27.50 22.92
C ALA A 162 -10.32 27.19 23.77
N ALA A 163 -10.32 26.10 24.54
CA ALA A 163 -11.46 25.70 25.37
C ALA A 163 -11.48 26.41 26.74
N MET A 164 -10.38 27.02 27.17
CA MET A 164 -10.31 27.74 28.45
C MET A 164 -10.84 29.17 28.38
N SER A 165 -11.08 29.73 27.19
CA SER A 165 -11.54 31.12 27.01
C SER A 165 -13.07 31.30 27.03
N GLY A 166 -13.85 30.30 27.42
CA GLY A 166 -15.27 30.44 27.77
C GLY A 166 -16.18 31.00 26.67
N SER A 167 -15.70 31.06 25.44
CA SER A 167 -16.47 31.49 24.27
C SER A 167 -16.94 30.22 23.58
N GLY A 168 -18.18 29.84 23.84
CA GLY A 168 -18.86 28.76 23.13
C GLY A 168 -19.12 29.17 21.69
N ASP A 169 -18.06 29.23 20.88
CA ASP A 169 -18.18 29.34 19.45
C ASP A 169 -18.28 27.91 18.93
N VAL A 170 -19.51 27.53 18.53
CA VAL A 170 -19.72 26.35 17.69
C VAL A 170 -18.79 26.56 16.52
N ALA A 171 -17.72 25.75 16.44
CA ALA A 171 -16.86 25.71 15.29
C ALA A 171 -17.75 25.31 14.10
N VAL A 172 -18.31 26.32 13.42
CA VAL A 172 -18.94 26.21 12.12
C VAL A 172 -17.82 25.70 11.24
N LYS A 173 -17.75 24.38 11.07
CA LYS A 173 -16.92 23.75 10.05
C LYS A 173 -17.37 24.44 8.76
N PRO A 174 -16.53 25.27 8.12
CA PRO A 174 -16.90 25.80 6.81
C PRO A 174 -17.19 24.60 5.92
N LEU A 175 -18.38 24.58 5.30
CA LEU A 175 -18.91 23.48 4.50
C LEU A 175 -17.98 23.13 3.32
N VAL A 176 -17.07 24.04 2.97
CA VAL A 176 -15.96 23.81 2.05
C VAL A 176 -14.73 24.48 2.64
N LYS A 177 -13.78 23.70 3.15
CA LYS A 177 -12.39 24.19 3.24
C LYS A 177 -11.96 24.44 1.80
N HIS A 178 -11.40 25.60 1.49
CA HIS A 178 -10.71 25.81 0.21
C HIS A 178 -9.50 24.87 0.17
N VAL A 179 -9.73 23.61 -0.25
CA VAL A 179 -8.67 22.58 -0.37
C VAL A 179 -7.77 22.94 -1.55
N LEU A 180 -8.31 23.61 -2.56
CA LEU A 180 -7.62 23.97 -3.79
C LEU A 180 -7.30 25.46 -3.84
N SER A 181 -6.06 25.79 -4.20
CA SER A 181 -5.65 27.16 -4.53
C SER A 181 -6.34 27.63 -5.82
N ARG A 182 -6.44 28.96 -6.00
CA ARG A 182 -6.98 29.55 -7.24
C ARG A 182 -6.17 29.15 -8.47
N GLU A 183 -4.85 29.00 -8.33
CA GLU A 183 -3.96 28.55 -9.39
C GLU A 183 -4.24 27.10 -9.81
N LEU A 184 -4.45 26.19 -8.84
CA LEU A 184 -4.80 24.79 -9.11
C LEU A 184 -6.16 24.66 -9.80
N GLN A 185 -7.13 25.51 -9.45
CA GLN A 185 -8.43 25.55 -10.12
C GLN A 185 -8.29 26.02 -11.57
N LEU A 186 -7.55 27.11 -11.81
CA LEU A 186 -7.30 27.62 -13.16
C LEU A 186 -6.51 26.61 -14.01
N TYR A 187 -5.54 25.91 -13.41
CA TYR A 187 -4.82 24.83 -14.05
C TYR A 187 -5.78 23.69 -14.46
N PHE A 188 -6.62 23.22 -13.53
CA PHE A 188 -7.61 22.18 -13.81
C PHE A 188 -8.56 22.57 -14.95
N GLU A 189 -9.12 23.79 -14.92
CA GLU A 189 -9.99 24.29 -15.99
C GLU A 189 -9.26 24.38 -17.34
N LYS A 190 -8.01 24.84 -17.34
CA LYS A 190 -7.22 24.99 -18.56
C LYS A 190 -6.84 23.64 -19.17
N VAL A 191 -6.49 22.66 -18.33
CA VAL A 191 -6.17 21.30 -18.76
C VAL A 191 -7.41 20.58 -19.29
N CYS A 192 -8.55 20.66 -18.58
CA CYS A 192 -9.80 20.05 -19.01
C CYS A 192 -10.34 20.67 -20.32
N SER A 193 -10.18 21.98 -20.52
CA SER A 193 -10.55 22.63 -21.79
C SER A 193 -9.59 22.29 -22.93
N ALA A 194 -8.29 22.18 -22.67
CA ALA A 194 -7.30 21.77 -23.67
C ALA A 194 -7.57 20.36 -24.20
N PHE A 195 -7.98 19.41 -23.34
CA PHE A 195 -8.29 18.05 -23.78
C PHE A 195 -9.55 17.94 -24.64
N LEU A 196 -10.55 18.78 -24.37
CA LEU A 196 -11.82 18.77 -25.11
C LEU A 196 -11.77 19.60 -26.40
N ASP A 197 -10.67 20.29 -26.68
CA ASP A 197 -10.49 21.05 -27.91
C ASP A 197 -10.15 20.11 -29.07
N GLU A 198 -11.05 20.01 -30.04
CA GLU A 198 -10.87 19.20 -31.25
C GLU A 198 -9.85 19.82 -32.21
N THR A 199 -9.66 21.16 -32.18
CA THR A 199 -8.94 21.90 -33.22
C THR A 199 -7.42 21.88 -33.08
N SER A 200 -6.91 21.68 -31.86
CA SER A 200 -5.47 21.77 -31.57
C SER A 200 -4.97 20.50 -30.89
N GLU A 201 -4.22 19.68 -31.62
CA GLU A 201 -3.54 18.51 -31.07
C GLU A 201 -2.36 18.88 -30.15
N ASP A 202 -1.69 20.00 -30.40
CA ASP A 202 -0.52 20.45 -29.62
C ASP A 202 -0.89 20.75 -28.16
N TYR A 203 -2.04 21.42 -27.93
CA TYR A 203 -2.55 21.65 -26.57
C TYR A 203 -2.92 20.36 -25.85
N ARG A 204 -3.47 19.36 -26.55
CA ARG A 204 -3.80 18.05 -25.95
C ARG A 204 -2.53 17.32 -25.52
N THR A 205 -1.54 17.24 -26.41
CA THR A 205 -0.26 16.59 -26.14
C THR A 205 0.49 17.25 -24.99
N SER A 206 0.51 18.59 -24.96
CA SER A 206 1.09 19.36 -23.86
C SER A 206 0.37 19.09 -22.53
N GLY A 207 -0.96 18.99 -22.54
CA GLY A 207 -1.75 18.64 -21.36
C GLY A 207 -1.42 17.25 -20.83
N TYR A 208 -1.26 16.24 -21.71
CA TYR A 208 -0.90 14.88 -21.30
C TYR A 208 0.51 14.81 -20.71
N SER A 209 1.46 15.53 -21.31
CA SER A 209 2.83 15.62 -20.80
C SER A 209 2.87 16.25 -19.40
N SER A 210 2.12 17.34 -19.21
CA SER A 210 2.00 18.02 -17.92
C SER A 210 1.43 17.09 -16.84
N LEU A 211 0.32 16.38 -17.12
CA LEU A 211 -0.23 15.42 -16.14
C LEU A 211 0.72 14.26 -15.81
N ARG A 212 1.56 13.85 -16.76
CA ARG A 212 2.49 12.74 -16.60
C ARG A 212 3.72 13.09 -15.75
N GLU A 213 4.17 14.34 -15.81
CA GLU A 213 5.43 14.78 -15.21
C GLU A 213 5.25 15.61 -13.93
N ASP A 214 4.13 16.35 -13.80
CA ASP A 214 3.97 17.32 -12.72
C ASP A 214 3.72 16.65 -11.36
N PRO A 215 4.54 16.95 -10.32
CA PRO A 215 4.42 16.35 -8.99
C PRO A 215 3.41 17.05 -8.07
N GLY A 216 3.01 18.28 -8.39
CA GLY A 216 2.12 19.10 -7.56
C GLY A 216 0.62 18.77 -7.66
N LEU A 217 0.26 17.74 -8.43
CA LEU A 217 -1.13 17.48 -8.83
C LEU A 217 -1.92 16.59 -7.86
N HIS A 218 -1.32 16.17 -6.74
CA HIS A 218 -1.92 15.21 -5.82
C HIS A 218 -3.33 15.62 -5.34
N GLN A 219 -3.52 16.90 -5.00
CA GLN A 219 -4.83 17.43 -4.58
C GLN A 219 -5.88 17.43 -5.70
N LEU A 220 -5.46 17.42 -6.97
CA LEU A 220 -6.33 17.43 -8.14
C LEU A 220 -6.74 16.02 -8.61
N VAL A 221 -6.01 14.97 -8.20
CA VAL A 221 -6.29 13.58 -8.60
C VAL A 221 -7.74 13.16 -8.38
N PRO A 222 -8.39 13.41 -7.22
CA PRO A 222 -9.79 13.05 -7.02
C PRO A 222 -10.73 13.72 -8.02
N TYR A 223 -10.46 14.99 -8.35
CA TYR A 223 -11.27 15.77 -9.28
C TYR A 223 -11.09 15.29 -10.72
N PHE A 224 -9.88 14.92 -11.11
CA PHE A 224 -9.63 14.31 -12.41
C PHE A 224 -10.31 12.95 -12.55
N VAL A 225 -10.26 12.10 -11.52
CA VAL A 225 -10.96 10.80 -11.52
C VAL A 225 -12.47 10.99 -11.61
N GLN A 226 -13.03 11.96 -10.90
CA GLN A 226 -14.45 12.31 -10.99
C GLN A 226 -14.82 12.85 -12.38
N PHE A 227 -13.99 13.74 -12.95
CA PHE A 227 -14.18 14.28 -14.29
C PHE A 227 -14.16 13.17 -15.35
N ILE A 228 -13.21 12.23 -15.25
CA ILE A 228 -13.15 11.04 -16.12
C ILE A 228 -14.45 10.24 -16.01
N ALA A 229 -14.92 9.97 -14.79
CA ALA A 229 -16.15 9.22 -14.57
C ALA A 229 -17.38 9.93 -15.16
N GLU A 230 -17.52 11.23 -14.94
CA GLU A 230 -18.62 12.04 -15.44
C GLU A 230 -18.62 12.14 -16.97
N LYS A 231 -17.46 12.37 -17.61
CA LYS A 231 -17.38 12.43 -19.07
C LYS A 231 -17.68 11.09 -19.72
N VAL A 232 -17.22 9.99 -19.12
CA VAL A 232 -17.55 8.64 -19.63
C VAL A 232 -19.05 8.36 -19.54
N THR A 233 -19.73 8.73 -18.44
CA THR A 233 -21.17 8.45 -18.29
C THR A 233 -22.05 9.35 -19.17
N HIS A 234 -21.71 10.64 -19.30
CA HIS A 234 -22.53 11.60 -20.04
C HIS A 234 -22.24 11.65 -21.55
N SER A 235 -21.06 11.21 -21.99
CA SER A 235 -20.62 11.33 -23.39
C SER A 235 -20.31 10.00 -24.08
N LEU A 236 -21.05 8.93 -23.76
CA LEU A 236 -20.88 7.59 -24.37
C LEU A 236 -20.97 7.55 -25.91
N LYS A 237 -21.65 8.54 -26.52
CA LYS A 237 -21.83 8.64 -27.97
C LYS A 237 -20.67 9.34 -28.68
N ASN A 238 -19.80 10.06 -27.97
CA ASN A 238 -18.71 10.81 -28.60
C ASN A 238 -17.38 10.06 -28.38
N VAL A 239 -16.89 9.37 -29.43
CA VAL A 239 -15.64 8.60 -29.35
C VAL A 239 -14.43 9.49 -29.10
N PHE A 240 -14.40 10.70 -29.66
CA PHE A 240 -13.31 11.64 -29.44
C PHE A 240 -13.13 11.95 -27.95
N VAL A 241 -14.21 12.35 -27.26
CA VAL A 241 -14.17 12.67 -25.82
C VAL A 241 -13.73 11.46 -24.99
N LEU A 242 -14.27 10.26 -25.28
CA LEU A 242 -13.87 9.05 -24.58
C LEU A 242 -12.39 8.75 -24.78
N THR A 243 -11.88 8.95 -25.99
CA THR A 243 -10.47 8.73 -26.32
C THR A 243 -9.56 9.66 -25.53
N GLN A 244 -9.88 10.96 -25.48
CA GLN A 244 -9.10 11.93 -24.72
C GLN A 244 -9.11 11.64 -23.22
N VAL A 245 -10.26 11.24 -22.69
CA VAL A 245 -10.42 10.89 -21.26
C VAL A 245 -9.65 9.61 -20.90
N MET A 246 -9.50 8.65 -21.82
CA MET A 246 -8.66 7.47 -21.61
C MET A 246 -7.16 7.81 -21.64
N HIS A 247 -6.71 8.67 -22.57
CA HIS A 247 -5.32 9.17 -22.55
C HIS A 247 -5.01 9.97 -21.28
N MET A 248 -5.97 10.74 -20.78
CA MET A 248 -5.84 11.44 -19.50
C MET A 248 -5.67 10.45 -18.34
N ALA A 249 -6.49 9.39 -18.30
CA ALA A 249 -6.36 8.33 -17.29
C ALA A 249 -5.00 7.61 -17.39
N GLU A 250 -4.51 7.36 -18.60
CA GLU A 250 -3.19 6.80 -18.84
C GLU A 250 -2.07 7.71 -18.32
N ALA A 251 -2.10 9.01 -18.65
CA ALA A 251 -1.11 9.98 -18.18
C ALA A 251 -1.04 10.04 -16.64
N LEU A 252 -2.18 10.05 -15.97
CA LEU A 252 -2.26 10.01 -14.49
C LEU A 252 -1.67 8.72 -13.91
N VAL A 253 -1.93 7.57 -14.54
CA VAL A 253 -1.40 6.27 -14.09
C VAL A 253 0.09 6.14 -14.38
N GLN A 254 0.61 6.76 -15.43
CA GLN A 254 2.04 6.73 -15.77
C GLN A 254 2.88 7.64 -14.87
N ASN A 255 2.28 8.66 -14.25
CA ASN A 255 2.99 9.56 -13.34
C ASN A 255 3.51 8.78 -12.10
N GLN A 256 4.82 8.87 -11.85
CA GLN A 256 5.48 8.18 -10.72
C GLN A 256 5.41 8.96 -9.41
N SER A 257 5.20 10.27 -9.49
CA SER A 257 5.12 11.16 -8.32
C SER A 257 3.76 11.12 -7.63
N LEU A 258 2.72 10.63 -8.33
CA LEU A 258 1.35 10.59 -7.83
C LEU A 258 1.04 9.21 -7.23
N TYR A 259 0.49 9.22 -6.01
CA TYR A 259 -0.05 8.02 -5.38
C TYR A 259 -1.51 7.80 -5.81
N VAL A 260 -1.71 7.01 -6.88
CA VAL A 260 -3.03 6.78 -7.49
C VAL A 260 -3.72 5.52 -6.94
N ASP A 261 -3.02 4.66 -6.19
CA ASP A 261 -3.56 3.40 -5.64
C ASP A 261 -4.94 3.52 -4.97
N PRO A 262 -5.23 4.54 -4.13
CA PRO A 262 -6.54 4.67 -3.48
C PRO A 262 -7.69 4.87 -4.48
N TYR A 263 -7.39 5.45 -5.66
CA TYR A 263 -8.36 5.84 -6.66
C TYR A 263 -8.54 4.80 -7.78
N VAL A 264 -7.67 3.80 -7.87
CA VAL A 264 -7.73 2.73 -8.89
C VAL A 264 -9.10 2.06 -8.92
N ALA A 265 -9.66 1.74 -7.75
CA ALA A 265 -10.99 1.10 -7.66
C ALA A 265 -12.13 1.98 -8.21
N SER A 266 -11.97 3.31 -8.19
CA SER A 266 -12.93 4.28 -8.72
C SER A 266 -12.73 4.53 -10.22
N LEU A 267 -11.49 4.43 -10.72
CA LEU A 267 -11.14 4.64 -12.13
C LEU A 267 -11.50 3.44 -13.01
N VAL A 268 -11.33 2.22 -12.49
CA VAL A 268 -11.55 0.95 -13.20
C VAL A 268 -12.94 0.83 -13.85
N PRO A 269 -14.07 1.16 -13.18
CA PRO A 269 -15.39 1.09 -13.79
C PRO A 269 -15.56 1.93 -15.05
N SER A 270 -14.96 3.13 -15.10
CA SER A 270 -15.02 4.02 -16.27
C SER A 270 -14.28 3.40 -17.45
N ILE A 271 -13.08 2.85 -17.21
CA ILE A 271 -12.29 2.19 -18.27
C ILE A 271 -12.96 0.90 -18.73
N LEU A 272 -13.53 0.11 -17.81
CA LEU A 272 -14.32 -1.08 -18.16
C LEU A 272 -15.54 -0.72 -19.02
N THR A 273 -16.18 0.43 -18.78
CA THR A 273 -17.32 0.88 -19.58
C THR A 273 -16.89 1.19 -21.02
N CYS A 274 -15.71 1.81 -21.22
CA CYS A 274 -15.13 2.02 -22.54
C CYS A 274 -14.70 0.71 -23.23
N LEU A 275 -14.33 -0.32 -22.46
CA LEU A 275 -13.93 -1.62 -23.01
C LEU A 275 -15.14 -2.51 -23.40
N ILE A 276 -16.07 -2.75 -22.48
CA ILE A 276 -17.17 -3.72 -22.62
C ILE A 276 -18.57 -3.07 -22.74
N GLY A 277 -18.62 -1.77 -23.01
CA GLY A 277 -19.86 -1.02 -23.21
C GLY A 277 -20.68 -1.55 -24.40
N ARG A 278 -22.02 -1.59 -24.25
CA ARG A 278 -22.95 -2.08 -25.28
C ARG A 278 -23.00 -1.15 -26.50
N GLN A 279 -23.18 0.15 -26.29
CA GLN A 279 -23.28 1.14 -27.36
C GLN A 279 -22.26 2.24 -27.10
N LEU A 280 -21.21 2.26 -27.92
CA LEU A 280 -20.14 3.26 -27.89
C LEU A 280 -20.18 4.00 -29.22
N GLY A 281 -20.01 5.33 -29.20
CA GLY A 281 -19.74 6.11 -30.41
C GLY A 281 -20.94 6.48 -31.30
N GLY A 282 -22.15 5.98 -31.01
CA GLY A 282 -23.34 6.37 -31.76
C GLY A 282 -23.22 6.05 -33.26
N ASN A 283 -22.97 7.08 -34.08
CA ASN A 283 -22.77 6.99 -35.53
C ASN A 283 -21.29 6.94 -35.95
N SER A 284 -20.35 6.89 -35.00
CA SER A 284 -18.92 6.84 -35.31
C SER A 284 -18.55 5.57 -36.06
N ASP A 285 -17.45 5.63 -36.81
CA ASP A 285 -16.94 4.49 -37.55
C ASP A 285 -16.58 3.34 -36.61
N PHE A 286 -16.82 2.11 -37.08
CA PHE A 286 -16.51 0.90 -36.32
C PHE A 286 -15.02 0.84 -35.93
N GLU A 287 -14.13 1.33 -36.79
CA GLU A 287 -12.69 1.34 -36.55
C GLU A 287 -12.29 2.16 -35.32
N GLU A 288 -12.84 3.37 -35.17
CA GLU A 288 -12.60 4.22 -34.00
C GLU A 288 -13.13 3.58 -32.71
N GLN A 289 -14.29 2.91 -32.78
CA GLN A 289 -14.86 2.20 -31.64
C GLN A 289 -14.00 1.00 -31.21
N PHE A 290 -13.32 0.33 -32.14
CA PHE A 290 -12.40 -0.76 -31.83
C PHE A 290 -11.07 -0.23 -31.29
N ALA A 291 -10.53 0.84 -31.87
CA ALA A 291 -9.32 1.50 -31.38
C ALA A 291 -9.46 1.99 -29.93
N LEU A 292 -10.62 2.57 -29.57
CA LEU A 292 -10.92 2.96 -28.18
C LEU A 292 -10.87 1.76 -27.22
N ARG A 293 -11.37 0.59 -27.65
CA ARG A 293 -11.35 -0.65 -26.84
C ARG A 293 -9.94 -1.19 -26.68
N ASP A 294 -9.11 -1.13 -27.72
CA ASP A 294 -7.71 -1.55 -27.66
C ASP A 294 -6.92 -0.68 -26.66
N MET A 295 -7.15 0.64 -26.68
CA MET A 295 -6.56 1.55 -25.71
C MET A 295 -7.06 1.26 -24.27
N ALA A 296 -8.37 1.08 -24.08
CA ALA A 296 -8.93 0.75 -22.76
C ALA A 296 -8.39 -0.58 -22.21
N SER A 297 -8.19 -1.58 -23.08
CA SER A 297 -7.58 -2.86 -22.73
C SER A 297 -6.12 -2.69 -22.29
N SER A 298 -5.35 -1.91 -23.06
CA SER A 298 -3.94 -1.62 -22.75
C SER A 298 -3.79 -0.89 -21.42
N LEU A 299 -4.66 0.10 -21.16
CA LEU A 299 -4.70 0.83 -19.90
C LEU A 299 -5.08 -0.08 -18.71
N LEU A 300 -6.07 -0.96 -18.88
CA LEU A 300 -6.41 -1.94 -17.83
C LEU A 300 -5.27 -2.92 -17.57
N SER A 301 -4.53 -3.32 -18.60
CA SER A 301 -3.33 -4.15 -18.43
C SER A 301 -2.26 -3.42 -17.62
N LEU A 302 -1.98 -2.15 -17.96
CA LEU A 302 -1.04 -1.30 -17.22
C LEU A 302 -1.44 -1.19 -15.74
N ILE A 303 -2.71 -0.89 -15.46
CA ILE A 303 -3.25 -0.80 -14.09
C ILE A 303 -3.15 -2.15 -13.37
N ALA A 304 -3.52 -3.23 -14.04
CA ALA A 304 -3.50 -4.58 -13.47
C ALA A 304 -2.07 -5.04 -13.14
N GLN A 305 -1.07 -4.65 -13.93
CA GLN A 305 0.34 -4.95 -13.65
C GLN A 305 0.86 -4.07 -12.52
N LYS A 306 0.74 -2.74 -12.63
CA LYS A 306 1.29 -1.76 -11.68
C LYS A 306 0.73 -1.92 -10.26
N TYR A 307 -0.58 -2.14 -10.13
CA TYR A 307 -1.26 -2.17 -8.82
C TYR A 307 -1.63 -3.57 -8.32
N SER A 308 -1.08 -4.62 -8.94
CA SER A 308 -1.32 -6.01 -8.49
C SER A 308 -0.82 -6.28 -7.07
N HIS A 309 0.29 -5.66 -6.67
CA HIS A 309 0.87 -5.81 -5.34
C HIS A 309 0.00 -5.16 -4.25
N SER A 310 -0.57 -3.99 -4.55
CA SER A 310 -1.42 -3.24 -3.63
C SER A 310 -2.82 -3.86 -3.50
N SER A 311 -3.34 -4.48 -4.56
CA SER A 311 -4.67 -5.08 -4.59
C SER A 311 -4.70 -6.45 -5.25
N HIS A 312 -4.57 -7.50 -4.44
CA HIS A 312 -4.66 -8.89 -4.89
C HIS A 312 -6.03 -9.24 -5.53
N MET A 313 -7.10 -8.52 -5.17
CA MET A 313 -8.44 -8.75 -5.73
C MET A 313 -8.67 -8.05 -7.08
N LEU A 314 -7.80 -7.14 -7.51
CA LEU A 314 -8.01 -6.35 -8.72
C LEU A 314 -8.05 -7.23 -9.98
N LYS A 315 -7.02 -8.04 -10.22
CA LYS A 315 -6.93 -8.95 -11.38
C LYS A 315 -8.13 -9.91 -11.46
N PRO A 316 -8.49 -10.67 -10.40
CA PRO A 316 -9.67 -11.55 -10.44
C PRO A 316 -10.99 -10.81 -10.71
N ARG A 317 -11.17 -9.59 -10.18
CA ARG A 317 -12.38 -8.79 -10.42
C ARG A 317 -12.48 -8.33 -11.87
N LEU A 318 -11.38 -7.87 -12.46
CA LEU A 318 -11.33 -7.44 -13.85
C LEU A 318 -11.61 -8.60 -14.81
N VAL A 319 -10.94 -9.75 -14.61
CA VAL A 319 -11.14 -10.98 -15.40
C VAL A 319 -12.59 -11.45 -15.31
N ARG A 320 -13.19 -11.44 -14.12
CA ARG A 320 -14.60 -11.81 -13.93
C ARG A 320 -15.56 -10.90 -14.70
N SER A 321 -15.32 -9.59 -14.70
CA SER A 321 -16.15 -8.63 -15.45
C SER A 321 -16.08 -8.87 -16.96
N CYS A 322 -14.88 -9.12 -17.49
CA CYS A 322 -14.70 -9.43 -18.91
C CYS A 322 -15.33 -10.79 -19.27
N LEU A 323 -15.11 -11.83 -18.45
CA LEU A 323 -15.71 -13.15 -18.64
C LEU A 323 -17.24 -13.09 -18.65
N LYS A 324 -17.85 -12.36 -17.71
CA LYS A 324 -19.31 -12.16 -17.69
C LYS A 324 -19.81 -11.51 -18.98
N SER A 325 -19.03 -10.63 -19.59
CA SER A 325 -19.37 -10.01 -20.87
C SER A 325 -19.17 -10.96 -22.05
N PHE A 326 -18.15 -11.81 -22.00
CA PHE A 326 -17.85 -12.79 -23.04
C PHE A 326 -18.93 -13.88 -23.13
N LEU A 327 -19.42 -14.36 -21.99
CA LEU A 327 -20.41 -15.45 -21.90
C LEU A 327 -21.88 -15.00 -22.11
N ASP A 328 -22.14 -13.71 -22.31
CA ASP A 328 -23.50 -13.18 -22.49
C ASP A 328 -23.83 -13.02 -23.99
N PRO A 329 -24.64 -13.92 -24.59
CA PRO A 329 -24.93 -13.88 -26.03
C PRO A 329 -25.81 -12.69 -26.43
N SER A 330 -26.41 -11.98 -25.47
CA SER A 330 -27.25 -10.80 -25.75
C SER A 330 -26.43 -9.55 -26.07
N LYS A 331 -25.11 -9.60 -25.89
CA LYS A 331 -24.24 -8.45 -26.08
C LYS A 331 -23.81 -8.28 -27.55
N PRO A 332 -23.53 -7.05 -27.98
CA PRO A 332 -23.05 -6.80 -29.33
C PRO A 332 -21.60 -7.28 -29.49
N PHE A 333 -21.22 -7.63 -30.73
CA PHE A 333 -19.86 -8.11 -31.06
C PHE A 333 -18.75 -7.15 -30.63
N GLY A 334 -18.98 -5.84 -30.61
CA GLY A 334 -18.01 -4.89 -30.06
C GLY A 334 -17.71 -5.10 -28.57
N ALA A 335 -18.71 -5.46 -27.76
CA ALA A 335 -18.51 -5.77 -26.34
C ALA A 335 -17.83 -7.14 -26.14
N HIS A 336 -18.06 -8.11 -27.04
CA HIS A 336 -17.32 -9.37 -27.06
C HIS A 336 -15.85 -9.16 -27.44
N TYR A 337 -15.58 -8.33 -28.45
CA TYR A 337 -14.22 -7.93 -28.83
C TYR A 337 -13.45 -7.38 -27.62
N GLY A 338 -14.03 -6.37 -26.95
CA GLY A 338 -13.44 -5.78 -25.74
C GLY A 338 -13.22 -6.78 -24.61
N ALA A 339 -14.16 -7.72 -24.43
CA ALA A 339 -14.02 -8.77 -23.42
C ALA A 339 -12.86 -9.73 -23.73
N VAL A 340 -12.70 -10.13 -24.99
CA VAL A 340 -11.64 -11.04 -25.46
C VAL A 340 -10.27 -10.41 -25.27
N ILE A 341 -10.06 -9.19 -25.78
CA ILE A 341 -8.77 -8.49 -25.63
C ILE A 341 -8.46 -8.19 -24.17
N GLY A 342 -9.48 -7.88 -23.34
CA GLY A 342 -9.31 -7.62 -21.92
C GLY A 342 -8.92 -8.86 -21.12
N LEU A 343 -9.50 -10.02 -21.46
CA LEU A 343 -9.12 -11.30 -20.84
C LEU A 343 -7.65 -11.64 -21.13
N GLN A 344 -7.22 -11.43 -22.37
CA GLN A 344 -5.82 -11.66 -22.76
C GLN A 344 -4.87 -10.67 -22.09
N SER A 345 -5.15 -9.37 -22.14
CA SER A 345 -4.23 -8.32 -21.67
C SER A 345 -4.07 -8.29 -20.15
N ILE A 346 -5.12 -8.66 -19.40
CA ILE A 346 -5.13 -8.63 -17.93
C ILE A 346 -4.67 -9.98 -17.35
N GLY A 347 -5.16 -11.08 -17.93
CA GLY A 347 -5.01 -12.43 -17.40
C GLY A 347 -3.88 -13.25 -18.03
N GLY A 348 -3.35 -12.82 -19.18
CA GLY A 348 -2.34 -13.56 -19.93
C GLY A 348 -2.86 -14.88 -20.53
N SER A 349 -1.93 -15.73 -20.93
CA SER A 349 -2.19 -17.02 -21.58
C SER A 349 -2.93 -18.02 -20.69
N ASP A 350 -2.71 -17.99 -19.37
CA ASP A 350 -3.35 -18.91 -18.43
C ASP A 350 -4.87 -18.71 -18.37
N VAL A 351 -5.30 -17.45 -18.35
CA VAL A 351 -6.73 -17.09 -18.36
C VAL A 351 -7.39 -17.48 -19.66
N VAL A 352 -6.71 -17.28 -20.80
CA VAL A 352 -7.22 -17.70 -22.11
C VAL A 352 -7.42 -19.22 -22.13
N ARG A 353 -6.43 -19.98 -21.65
CA ARG A 353 -6.46 -21.43 -21.59
C ARG A 353 -7.65 -21.96 -20.79
N ILE A 354 -7.87 -21.41 -19.60
CA ILE A 354 -8.86 -21.92 -18.65
C ILE A 354 -10.26 -21.37 -18.92
N LEU A 355 -10.39 -20.13 -19.38
CA LEU A 355 -11.68 -19.44 -19.48
C LEU A 355 -12.19 -19.25 -20.91
N VAL A 356 -11.31 -19.09 -21.90
CA VAL A 356 -11.73 -18.86 -23.29
C VAL A 356 -11.93 -20.19 -24.02
N ILE A 357 -10.90 -21.06 -24.04
CA ILE A 357 -10.91 -22.31 -24.82
C ILE A 357 -12.15 -23.18 -24.58
N PRO A 358 -12.57 -23.46 -23.32
CA PRO A 358 -13.71 -24.36 -23.09
C PRO A 358 -15.04 -23.85 -23.65
N ASN A 359 -15.16 -22.53 -23.83
CA ASN A 359 -16.39 -21.89 -24.30
C ASN A 359 -16.36 -21.59 -25.81
N LEU A 360 -15.26 -21.89 -26.51
CA LEU A 360 -15.11 -21.55 -27.93
C LEU A 360 -16.03 -22.37 -28.85
N SER A 361 -16.32 -23.63 -28.51
CA SER A 361 -17.20 -24.49 -29.31
C SER A 361 -18.66 -23.99 -29.35
N GLU A 362 -19.16 -23.45 -28.23
CA GLU A 362 -20.47 -22.80 -28.20
C GLU A 362 -20.42 -21.41 -28.85
N TYR A 363 -19.35 -20.66 -28.58
CA TYR A 363 -19.15 -19.33 -29.15
C TYR A 363 -19.03 -19.36 -30.68
N SER A 364 -18.46 -20.42 -31.26
CA SER A 364 -18.33 -20.57 -32.71
C SER A 364 -19.69 -20.57 -33.41
N LYS A 365 -20.73 -21.13 -32.78
CA LYS A 365 -22.10 -21.13 -33.32
C LYS A 365 -22.71 -19.72 -33.32
N LEU A 366 -22.48 -18.96 -32.26
CA LEU A 366 -22.90 -17.57 -32.18
C LEU A 366 -22.16 -16.69 -33.21
N LEU A 367 -20.88 -17.00 -33.45
CA LEU A 367 -20.06 -16.28 -34.41
C LEU A 367 -20.45 -16.60 -35.86
N SER A 368 -20.80 -17.86 -36.20
CA SER A 368 -21.34 -18.20 -37.53
C SER A 368 -22.61 -17.41 -37.83
N ASP A 369 -23.55 -17.34 -36.88
CA ASP A 369 -24.79 -16.59 -37.06
C ASP A 369 -24.53 -15.09 -37.31
N GLY A 370 -23.51 -14.53 -36.64
CA GLY A 370 -23.08 -13.15 -36.84
C GLY A 370 -22.34 -12.90 -38.14
N LEU A 371 -21.61 -13.90 -38.65
CA LEU A 371 -20.92 -13.85 -39.93
C LEU A 371 -21.87 -14.02 -41.11
N ASP A 372 -23.03 -14.65 -40.92
CA ASP A 372 -24.05 -14.79 -41.97
C ASP A 372 -24.88 -13.50 -42.13
N ASP A 373 -25.13 -12.77 -41.04
CA ASP A 373 -25.81 -11.47 -41.04
C ASP A 373 -24.92 -10.35 -41.62
N SER A 374 -25.30 -9.80 -42.78
CA SER A 374 -24.55 -8.75 -43.48
C SER A 374 -24.35 -7.47 -42.66
N ALA A 375 -25.22 -7.16 -41.70
CA ALA A 375 -25.08 -5.97 -40.86
C ALA A 375 -24.07 -6.18 -39.71
N ARG A 376 -23.90 -7.44 -39.26
CA ARG A 376 -23.03 -7.79 -38.12
C ARG A 376 -21.69 -8.36 -38.54
N ARG A 377 -21.59 -8.85 -39.78
CA ARG A 377 -20.38 -9.41 -40.40
C ARG A 377 -19.09 -8.63 -40.11
N PRO A 378 -18.98 -7.30 -40.30
CA PRO A 378 -17.72 -6.59 -40.06
C PRO A 378 -17.27 -6.63 -38.59
N ALA A 379 -18.22 -6.56 -37.65
CA ALA A 379 -17.90 -6.65 -36.23
C ALA A 379 -17.59 -8.10 -35.81
N ALA A 380 -18.27 -9.08 -36.37
CA ALA A 380 -18.01 -10.50 -36.15
C ALA A 380 -16.63 -10.93 -36.68
N GLU A 381 -16.23 -10.45 -37.87
CA GLU A 381 -14.89 -10.70 -38.44
C GLU A 381 -13.78 -10.12 -37.56
N ARG A 382 -13.96 -8.92 -36.98
CA ARG A 382 -13.00 -8.35 -36.03
C ARG A 382 -12.86 -9.19 -34.76
N VAL A 383 -13.96 -9.72 -34.23
CA VAL A 383 -13.92 -10.64 -33.07
C VAL A 383 -13.23 -11.95 -33.43
N LEU A 384 -13.50 -12.50 -34.61
CA LEU A 384 -12.82 -13.71 -35.11
C LEU A 384 -11.30 -13.50 -35.14
N ASN A 385 -10.85 -12.39 -35.75
CA ASN A 385 -9.44 -12.05 -35.83
C ASN A 385 -8.81 -11.84 -34.44
N ALA A 386 -9.51 -11.19 -33.51
CA ALA A 386 -9.06 -11.04 -32.14
C ALA A 386 -8.91 -12.39 -31.43
N LEU A 387 -9.89 -13.28 -31.56
CA LEU A 387 -9.82 -14.63 -30.97
C LEU A 387 -8.67 -15.45 -31.55
N LEU A 388 -8.43 -15.38 -32.86
CA LEU A 388 -7.28 -16.03 -33.49
C LEU A 388 -5.95 -15.45 -32.97
N ALA A 389 -5.85 -14.13 -32.82
CA ALA A 389 -4.66 -13.49 -32.24
C ALA A 389 -4.44 -13.87 -30.77
N VAL A 390 -5.52 -13.97 -29.99
CA VAL A 390 -5.50 -14.43 -28.60
C VAL A 390 -5.03 -15.88 -28.51
N LEU A 391 -5.57 -16.76 -29.36
CA LEU A 391 -5.11 -18.16 -29.44
C LEU A 391 -3.63 -18.23 -29.86
N ALA A 392 -3.21 -17.45 -30.84
CA ALA A 392 -1.82 -17.40 -31.28
C ALA A 392 -0.86 -17.02 -30.14
N SER A 393 -1.30 -16.21 -29.18
CA SER A 393 -0.48 -15.85 -28.00
C SER A 393 -0.16 -17.03 -27.07
N LEU A 394 -0.92 -18.14 -27.15
CA LEU A 394 -0.67 -19.37 -26.40
C LEU A 394 0.60 -20.10 -26.88
N ARG A 395 1.09 -19.79 -28.09
CA ARG A 395 2.31 -20.38 -28.67
C ARG A 395 3.53 -20.19 -27.78
N ASN A 396 3.61 -19.06 -27.07
CA ASN A 396 4.78 -18.68 -26.27
C ASN A 396 4.85 -19.39 -24.91
N TYR A 397 3.86 -20.21 -24.56
CA TYR A 397 3.74 -20.79 -23.21
C TYR A 397 4.44 -22.14 -23.03
N LYS A 398 4.76 -22.87 -24.12
CA LYS A 398 5.47 -24.17 -24.05
C LYS A 398 6.60 -24.29 -25.07
N HIS A 399 7.63 -25.06 -24.69
CA HIS A 399 8.81 -25.37 -25.52
C HIS A 399 8.42 -25.89 -26.91
N ALA A 400 9.20 -25.45 -27.91
CA ALA A 400 9.09 -25.85 -29.31
C ALA A 400 8.96 -27.38 -29.45
N VAL A 401 7.79 -27.83 -29.90
CA VAL A 401 7.65 -29.19 -30.41
C VAL A 401 8.54 -29.29 -31.65
N THR A 402 9.53 -30.18 -31.62
CA THR A 402 10.45 -30.44 -32.72
C THR A 402 9.68 -30.79 -34.00
N ASN A 403 10.05 -30.15 -35.10
CA ASN A 403 9.48 -30.31 -36.44
C ASN A 403 9.25 -31.79 -36.79
N GLY A 404 8.02 -32.17 -37.11
CA GLY A 404 7.71 -33.52 -37.62
C GLY A 404 6.26 -33.99 -37.57
N HIS A 405 5.36 -33.32 -36.83
CA HIS A 405 3.95 -33.70 -36.82
C HIS A 405 3.16 -32.92 -37.87
N SER A 406 2.51 -33.62 -38.81
CA SER A 406 1.42 -33.07 -39.62
C SER A 406 0.11 -33.19 -38.84
N VAL A 407 -0.82 -32.26 -39.01
CA VAL A 407 -2.19 -32.40 -38.47
C VAL A 407 -2.81 -33.66 -39.08
N THR A 408 -2.91 -34.74 -38.31
CA THR A 408 -3.63 -35.95 -38.70
C THR A 408 -5.14 -35.72 -38.62
N GLU A 409 -5.94 -36.47 -39.38
CA GLU A 409 -7.42 -36.39 -39.34
C GLU A 409 -7.96 -36.57 -37.89
N ASP A 410 -7.28 -37.38 -37.07
CA ASP A 410 -7.61 -37.56 -35.65
C ASP A 410 -7.45 -36.26 -34.85
N VAL A 411 -6.33 -35.55 -35.02
CA VAL A 411 -6.07 -34.25 -34.36
C VAL A 411 -7.09 -33.21 -34.83
N ARG A 412 -7.47 -33.23 -36.10
CA ARG A 412 -8.49 -32.34 -36.66
C ARG A 412 -9.86 -32.58 -36.02
N SER A 413 -10.27 -33.83 -35.87
CA SER A 413 -11.55 -34.20 -35.25
C SER A 413 -11.63 -33.75 -33.78
N GLN A 414 -10.56 -33.96 -33.01
CA GLN A 414 -10.46 -33.53 -31.61
C GLN A 414 -10.45 -32.00 -31.48
N LEU A 415 -9.84 -31.30 -32.43
CA LEU A 415 -9.80 -29.84 -32.43
C LEU A 415 -11.16 -29.22 -32.74
N ILE A 416 -11.93 -29.85 -33.64
CA ILE A 416 -13.32 -29.46 -33.94
C ILE A 416 -14.20 -29.61 -32.69
N GLU A 417 -14.04 -30.70 -31.94
CA GLU A 417 -14.81 -30.92 -30.70
C GLU A 417 -14.50 -29.84 -29.64
N LYS A 418 -13.22 -29.46 -29.49
CA LYS A 418 -12.78 -28.49 -28.49
C LYS A 418 -13.10 -27.03 -28.85
N VAL A 419 -12.86 -26.61 -30.10
CA VAL A 419 -12.90 -25.19 -30.50
C VAL A 419 -14.03 -24.87 -31.47
N GLY A 420 -14.68 -25.88 -32.06
CA GLY A 420 -15.71 -25.71 -33.08
C GLY A 420 -15.15 -25.64 -34.51
N GLU A 421 -16.02 -25.91 -35.49
CA GLU A 421 -15.64 -26.08 -36.91
C GLU A 421 -14.96 -24.83 -37.50
N LEU A 422 -15.45 -23.62 -37.19
CA LEU A 422 -14.91 -22.37 -37.73
C LEU A 422 -13.45 -22.14 -37.34
N PHE A 423 -13.14 -22.26 -36.05
CA PHE A 423 -11.79 -22.03 -35.54
C PHE A 423 -10.86 -23.18 -35.97
N ALA A 424 -11.35 -24.42 -35.96
CA ALA A 424 -10.57 -25.55 -36.43
C ALA A 424 -10.20 -25.44 -37.92
N ALA A 425 -11.13 -25.02 -38.77
CA ALA A 425 -10.84 -24.76 -40.18
C ALA A 425 -9.75 -23.68 -40.34
N LYS A 426 -9.85 -22.56 -39.61
CA LYS A 426 -8.87 -21.47 -39.68
C LYS A 426 -7.48 -21.86 -39.16
N ILE A 427 -7.41 -22.67 -38.11
CA ILE A 427 -6.13 -23.15 -37.55
C ILE A 427 -5.46 -24.14 -38.51
N VAL A 428 -6.25 -25.01 -39.15
CA VAL A 428 -5.77 -25.97 -40.16
C VAL A 428 -5.34 -25.27 -41.44
N GLU A 429 -6.11 -24.28 -41.93
CA GLU A 429 -5.74 -23.42 -43.07
C GLU A 429 -4.41 -22.68 -42.82
N ALA A 430 -4.18 -22.22 -41.59
CA ALA A 430 -2.93 -21.54 -41.20
C ALA A 430 -1.73 -22.50 -41.06
N GLY A 431 -1.95 -23.82 -41.06
CA GLY A 431 -0.87 -24.82 -40.91
C GLY A 431 -0.23 -24.85 -39.51
N GLU A 432 -0.92 -24.33 -38.48
CA GLU A 432 -0.35 -24.11 -37.14
C GLU A 432 -0.45 -25.36 -36.24
N VAL A 433 0.42 -26.34 -36.46
CA VAL A 433 0.43 -27.63 -35.72
C VAL A 433 0.74 -27.45 -34.24
N GLN A 434 1.63 -26.52 -33.88
CA GLN A 434 2.03 -26.28 -32.49
C GLN A 434 0.87 -25.75 -31.65
N LEU A 435 0.09 -24.84 -32.24
CA LEU A 435 -1.10 -24.27 -31.61
C LEU A 435 -2.17 -25.35 -31.38
N ALA A 436 -2.36 -26.24 -32.36
CA ALA A 436 -3.31 -27.34 -32.26
C ALA A 436 -3.04 -28.25 -31.06
N HIS A 437 -1.77 -28.63 -30.84
CA HIS A 437 -1.40 -29.45 -29.67
C HIS A 437 -1.56 -28.70 -28.34
N VAL A 438 -1.19 -27.41 -28.28
CA VAL A 438 -1.35 -26.61 -27.06
C VAL A 438 -2.83 -26.50 -26.66
N ILE A 439 -3.73 -26.36 -27.65
CA ILE A 439 -5.18 -26.28 -27.44
C ILE A 439 -5.78 -27.64 -27.02
N LEU A 440 -5.23 -28.75 -27.50
CA LEU A 440 -5.70 -30.08 -27.10
C LEU A 440 -5.28 -30.45 -25.67
N GLU A 441 -4.10 -30.00 -25.25
CA GLU A 441 -3.59 -30.21 -23.89
C GLU A 441 -4.23 -29.30 -22.83
N SER A 442 -4.87 -28.21 -23.25
CA SER A 442 -5.67 -27.31 -22.42
C SER A 442 -7.08 -27.79 -22.24
#